data_AF-A0A926HZ06-F1
#
_entry.id   AF-A0A926HZ06-F1
#
_cell.length_a   1.000
_cell.length_b   1.000
_cell.length_c   1.000
_cell.angle_alpha   90.00
_cell.angle_beta   90.00
_cell.angle_gamma   90.00
#
_symmetry.space_group_name_H-M   'P 1'
#
loop_
_entity.id
_entity.type
_entity.pdbx_description
1 polymer ?
#
loop_
_entity_poly.entity_id
_entity_poly.type
_entity_poly.pdbx_seq_one_letter_code
_entity_poly.pdbx_strand_id
1 'polypeptide(L)'
;MNEEQKRFCKYCGAEITQSTKICKNCGSIISKEQGSKILDYLNSDVGSGTKLFSKMTKCKTCGADIAKTANACPHCGAKTPNQIINDAACGCLVAPFIIVAIIIIATIFGVISLLK
;
A
#
# COMPACT_ATOMS: atom_id res chain seq x y z
N MET A 1 29.24 -46.31 3.31
CA MET A 1 30.15 -45.15 3.40
C MET A 1 29.48 -44.00 2.66
N ASN A 2 28.88 -43.04 3.36
CA ASN A 2 28.18 -41.93 2.69
C ASN A 2 29.19 -40.83 2.38
N GLU A 3 29.47 -40.60 1.10
CA GLU A 3 30.27 -39.46 0.65
C GLU A 3 29.58 -38.15 1.06
N GLU A 4 30.25 -37.36 1.90
CA GLU A 4 29.92 -35.96 2.12
C GLU A 4 30.12 -35.19 0.81
N GLN A 5 29.06 -35.09 0.00
CA GLN A 5 28.99 -34.22 -1.17
C GLN A 5 29.28 -32.76 -0.75
N LYS A 6 30.51 -32.31 -0.98
CA LYS A 6 30.94 -30.91 -0.84
C LYS A 6 30.20 -30.06 -1.88
N ARG A 7 29.60 -28.95 -1.46
CA ARG A 7 28.93 -28.00 -2.36
C ARG A 7 29.51 -26.61 -2.15
N PHE A 8 29.52 -25.78 -3.19
CA PHE A 8 30.04 -24.41 -3.12
C PHE A 8 28.94 -23.39 -3.38
N CYS A 9 29.08 -22.22 -2.75
CA CYS A 9 28.15 -21.12 -2.93
C CYS A 9 28.28 -20.56 -4.35
N LYS A 10 27.20 -20.61 -5.13
CA LYS A 10 27.17 -20.04 -6.49
C LYS A 10 27.37 -18.52 -6.55
N TYR A 11 27.28 -17.83 -5.41
CA TYR A 11 27.40 -16.37 -5.33
C TYR A 11 28.78 -15.89 -4.86
N CYS A 12 29.49 -16.64 -4.02
CA CYS A 12 30.79 -16.21 -3.48
C CYS A 12 31.89 -17.28 -3.50
N GLY A 13 31.60 -18.49 -3.98
CA GLY A 13 32.57 -19.59 -4.07
C GLY A 13 32.91 -20.28 -2.75
N ALA A 14 32.39 -19.82 -1.61
CA ALA A 14 32.65 -20.45 -0.32
C ALA A 14 32.10 -21.89 -0.26
N GLU A 15 32.84 -22.81 0.36
CA GLU A 15 32.37 -24.17 0.63
C GLU A 15 31.18 -24.14 1.61
N ILE A 16 30.17 -24.95 1.33
CA ILE A 16 28.94 -25.01 2.11
C ILE A 16 28.67 -26.45 2.52
N THR A 17 28.32 -26.66 3.78
CA THR A 17 27.81 -27.94 4.27
C THR A 17 26.37 -28.18 3.78
N GLN A 18 26.00 -29.42 3.48
CA GLN A 18 24.76 -29.78 2.79
C GLN A 18 23.46 -29.31 3.47
N SER A 19 23.52 -28.95 4.76
CA SER A 19 22.36 -28.63 5.60
C SER A 19 22.05 -27.13 5.77
N THR A 20 22.93 -26.23 5.33
CA THR A 20 22.76 -24.79 5.62
C THR A 20 21.92 -24.07 4.56
N LYS A 21 20.78 -23.50 4.97
CA LYS A 21 19.89 -22.76 4.07
C LYS A 21 20.46 -21.40 3.63
N ILE A 22 21.47 -20.89 4.33
CA ILE A 22 22.07 -19.56 4.12
C ILE A 22 23.60 -19.70 4.13
N CYS A 23 24.27 -19.02 3.19
CA CYS A 23 25.72 -18.96 3.12
C CYS A 23 26.25 -18.13 4.29
N LYS A 24 27.09 -18.71 5.15
CA LYS A 24 27.71 -17.97 6.26
C LYS A 24 28.75 -16.94 5.81
N ASN A 25 29.25 -17.05 4.58
CA ASN A 25 30.24 -16.12 4.04
C ASN A 25 29.57 -14.86 3.44
N CYS A 26 28.57 -15.02 2.56
CA CYS A 26 27.96 -13.89 1.84
C CYS A 26 26.49 -13.63 2.18
N GLY A 27 25.85 -14.47 3.01
CA GLY A 27 24.44 -14.32 3.37
C GLY A 27 23.45 -14.79 2.29
N SER A 28 23.91 -15.29 1.14
CA SER A 28 23.00 -15.76 0.08
C SER A 28 22.20 -17.00 0.52
N ILE A 29 20.93 -17.07 0.14
CA ILE A 29 20.06 -18.21 0.41
C ILE A 29 20.39 -19.35 -0.58
N ILE A 30 20.57 -20.58 -0.07
CA ILE A 30 20.96 -21.78 -0.81
C ILE A 30 20.00 -22.93 -0.46
N SER A 31 18.71 -22.77 -0.79
CA SER A 31 17.71 -23.82 -0.58
C SER A 31 17.82 -24.92 -1.64
N LYS A 32 17.91 -26.19 -1.22
CA LYS A 32 17.58 -27.34 -2.09
C LYS A 32 16.05 -27.40 -2.20
N GLU A 33 15.53 -27.29 -3.41
CA GLU A 33 14.09 -27.29 -3.69
C GLU A 33 13.45 -28.62 -3.30
N GLN A 34 12.61 -28.63 -2.26
CA GLN A 34 11.28 -29.27 -2.25
C GLN A 34 10.57 -28.84 -0.95
N GLY A 35 9.47 -28.09 -1.08
CA GLY A 35 8.68 -27.65 0.06
C GLY A 35 7.96 -26.34 -0.20
N SER A 36 6.96 -26.42 -1.08
CA SER A 36 5.99 -25.39 -1.48
C SER A 36 5.13 -24.84 -0.32
N LYS A 37 5.75 -24.35 0.77
CA LYS A 37 5.11 -23.62 1.88
C LYS A 37 6.01 -22.54 2.52
N ILE A 38 7.08 -22.11 1.85
CA ILE A 38 7.94 -20.98 2.28
C ILE A 38 7.61 -19.68 1.52
N LEU A 39 6.52 -19.64 0.75
CA LEU A 39 6.04 -18.38 0.16
C LEU A 39 5.06 -17.60 1.08
N ASP A 40 4.73 -18.15 2.25
CA ASP A 40 3.93 -17.44 3.27
C ASP A 40 4.80 -16.80 4.36
N TYR A 41 5.95 -17.41 4.70
CA TYR A 41 6.84 -16.95 5.78
C TYR A 41 7.78 -15.78 5.39
N LEU A 42 7.97 -15.50 4.10
CA LEU A 42 8.71 -14.29 3.66
C LEU A 42 7.86 -13.01 3.77
N ASN A 43 6.60 -13.10 4.21
CA ASN A 43 5.76 -11.93 4.48
C ASN A 43 5.87 -11.40 5.91
N SER A 44 6.82 -11.87 6.74
CA SER A 44 6.92 -11.43 8.14
C SER A 44 7.73 -10.15 8.37
N ASP A 45 8.45 -9.61 7.38
CA ASP A 45 9.05 -8.26 7.44
C ASP A 45 8.82 -7.43 6.17
N VAL A 46 7.95 -7.90 5.27
CA VAL A 46 7.51 -7.13 4.10
C VAL A 46 6.01 -7.05 4.20
N GLY A 47 5.53 -5.95 4.78
CA GLY A 47 4.12 -5.61 4.83
C GLY A 47 3.54 -5.64 3.41
N SER A 48 2.93 -6.77 3.06
CA SER A 48 2.22 -7.01 1.82
C SER A 48 0.94 -6.19 1.83
N GLY A 49 1.10 -4.89 1.57
CA GLY A 49 0.04 -3.95 1.29
C GLY A 49 -0.47 -4.19 -0.13
N THR A 50 -1.33 -5.19 -0.28
CA THR A 50 -2.14 -5.43 -1.46
C THR A 50 -3.20 -4.31 -1.61
N LYS A 51 -2.75 -3.08 -1.96
CA LYS A 51 -3.49 -1.94 -2.56
C LYS A 51 -2.78 -0.56 -2.44
N LEU A 52 -1.48 -0.49 -2.10
CA LEU A 52 -0.82 0.80 -1.78
C LEU A 52 0.20 1.32 -2.81
N PHE A 53 0.42 0.64 -3.94
CA PHE A 53 1.55 0.99 -4.82
C PHE A 53 1.28 2.11 -5.84
N SER A 54 0.06 2.64 -5.95
CA SER A 54 -0.29 3.67 -6.93
C SER A 54 -0.47 5.08 -6.36
N LYS A 55 -0.25 5.25 -5.05
CA LYS A 55 -0.44 6.54 -4.37
C LYS A 55 0.89 7.29 -4.19
N MET A 56 1.70 7.35 -5.25
CA MET A 56 2.86 8.25 -5.33
C MET A 56 2.44 9.64 -5.82
N THR A 57 3.21 10.66 -5.43
CA THR A 57 3.11 12.04 -5.88
C THR A 57 4.50 12.63 -6.02
N LYS A 58 4.67 13.63 -6.87
CA LYS A 58 5.93 14.37 -6.90
C LYS A 58 6.04 15.29 -5.70
N CYS A 59 7.23 15.33 -5.10
CA CYS A 59 7.59 16.34 -4.13
C CYS A 59 7.56 17.71 -4.80
N LYS A 60 6.83 18.67 -4.21
CA LYS A 60 6.72 20.03 -4.76
C LYS A 60 8.02 20.83 -4.66
N THR A 61 8.98 20.39 -3.84
CA THR A 61 10.25 21.09 -3.61
C THR A 61 11.36 20.57 -4.52
N CYS A 62 11.54 19.25 -4.61
CA CYS A 62 12.64 18.65 -5.37
C CYS A 62 12.22 17.81 -6.58
N GLY A 63 10.91 17.60 -6.79
CA GLY A 63 10.39 16.84 -7.92
C GLY A 63 10.53 15.31 -7.82
N ALA A 64 11.16 14.78 -6.76
CA ALA A 64 11.27 13.34 -6.55
C ALA A 64 9.91 12.70 -6.29
N ASP A 65 9.72 11.46 -6.76
CA ASP A 65 8.51 10.69 -6.51
C ASP A 65 8.51 10.18 -5.06
N ILE A 66 7.44 10.52 -4.32
CA ILE A 66 7.27 10.19 -2.92
C ILE A 66 5.88 9.61 -2.66
N ALA A 67 5.72 8.83 -1.59
CA ALA A 67 4.40 8.38 -1.16
C ALA A 67 3.52 9.58 -0.75
N LYS A 68 2.25 9.61 -1.16
CA LYS A 68 1.30 10.65 -0.73
C LYS A 68 1.04 10.65 0.79
N THR A 69 1.36 9.56 1.47
CA THR A 69 1.30 9.41 2.93
C THR A 69 2.60 9.80 3.62
N ALA A 70 3.66 10.11 2.88
CA ALA A 70 4.90 10.59 3.49
C ALA A 70 4.62 11.94 4.19
N ASN A 71 5.19 12.13 5.38
CA ASN A 71 5.13 13.39 6.14
C ASN A 71 6.26 14.35 5.77
N ALA A 72 7.37 13.80 5.26
CA ALA A 72 8.49 14.55 4.74
C ALA A 72 9.08 13.81 3.53
N CYS A 73 9.63 14.57 2.59
CA CYS A 73 10.33 14.02 1.45
C CYS A 73 11.69 13.44 1.89
N PRO A 74 12.00 12.15 1.61
CA PRO A 74 13.28 11.56 1.97
C PRO A 74 14.47 12.08 1.13
N HIS A 75 14.19 12.73 -0.01
CA HIS A 75 15.24 13.26 -0.89
C HIS A 75 15.71 14.65 -0.52
N CYS A 76 14.85 15.47 0.10
CA CYS A 76 15.18 16.87 0.40
C CYS A 76 14.74 17.35 1.80
N GLY A 77 14.02 16.52 2.57
CA GLY A 77 13.54 16.87 3.91
C GLY A 77 12.31 17.80 3.95
N ALA A 78 11.83 18.27 2.80
CA ALA A 78 10.65 19.14 2.75
C ALA A 78 9.42 18.45 3.34
N LYS A 79 8.71 19.12 4.25
CA LYS A 79 7.44 18.62 4.80
C LYS A 79 6.38 18.55 3.69
N THR A 80 5.68 17.43 3.62
CA THR A 80 4.70 17.16 2.59
C THR A 80 3.30 17.36 3.17
N PRO A 81 2.41 18.11 2.49
CA PRO A 81 1.07 18.34 2.99
C PRO A 81 0.29 17.03 2.84
N ASN A 82 0.24 16.25 3.93
CA ASN A 82 -0.58 15.04 4.05
C ASN A 82 -2.00 15.37 3.56
N GLN A 83 -2.33 14.89 2.37
CA GLN A 83 -3.61 15.19 1.74
C GLN A 83 -4.67 14.30 2.40
N ILE A 84 -5.17 14.74 3.55
CA ILE A 84 -6.53 14.43 3.97
C ILE A 84 -7.44 15.17 2.99
N ILE A 85 -7.55 14.65 1.77
CA ILE A 85 -8.51 15.11 0.77
C ILE A 85 -9.70 14.15 0.79
N ASN A 86 -10.58 14.41 1.75
CA ASN A 86 -12.01 14.19 1.56
C ASN A 86 -12.63 15.59 1.65
N ASP A 87 -12.35 16.42 0.66
CA ASP A 87 -13.21 16.62 -0.51
C ASP A 87 -14.40 17.54 -0.15
N ALA A 88 -14.06 18.82 -0.02
CA ALA A 88 -15.01 19.92 0.14
C ALA A 88 -15.79 20.21 -1.16
N ALA A 89 -15.88 19.26 -2.10
CA ALA A 89 -16.74 19.37 -3.28
C ALA A 89 -18.17 18.84 -3.02
N CYS A 90 -18.45 18.20 -1.88
CA CYS A 90 -19.73 17.52 -1.63
C CYS A 90 -20.91 18.46 -1.25
N GLY A 91 -20.70 19.78 -1.15
CA GLY A 91 -21.74 20.74 -0.76
C GLY A 91 -22.55 21.33 -1.93
N CYS A 92 -21.98 21.41 -3.14
CA CYS A 92 -22.60 22.17 -4.23
C CYS A 92 -23.73 21.41 -4.95
N LEU A 93 -23.68 20.08 -5.00
CA LEU A 93 -24.70 19.27 -5.67
C LEU A 93 -25.83 18.86 -4.74
N VAL A 94 -25.63 18.79 -3.42
CA VAL A 94 -26.65 18.33 -2.45
C VAL A 94 -27.63 19.45 -2.09
N ALA A 95 -27.16 20.70 -2.03
CA ALA A 95 -27.99 21.87 -1.74
C ALA A 95 -29.22 22.02 -2.66
N PRO A 96 -29.13 21.91 -4.01
CA PRO A 96 -30.31 22.06 -4.86
C PRO A 96 -31.33 20.93 -4.67
N PHE A 97 -30.91 19.68 -4.40
CA PHE A 97 -31.85 18.58 -4.17
C PHE A 97 -32.66 18.77 -2.88
N ILE A 98 -32.04 19.27 -1.81
CA ILE A 98 -32.73 19.56 -0.54
C ILE A 98 -33.78 20.66 -0.73
N ILE A 99 -33.44 21.73 -1.48
CA ILE A 99 -34.36 22.84 -1.74
C ILE A 99 -35.58 22.36 -2.55
N VAL A 100 -35.36 21.58 -3.60
CA VAL A 100 -36.45 21.02 -4.43
C VAL A 100 -37.36 20.10 -3.60
N ALA A 101 -36.78 19.26 -2.74
CA ALA A 101 -37.57 18.39 -1.86
C ALA A 101 -38.46 19.18 -0.88
N ILE A 102 -37.95 20.25 -0.28
CA ILE A 102 -38.74 21.11 0.63
C ILE A 102 -39.91 21.77 -0.11
N ILE A 103 -39.70 22.26 -1.33
CA ILE A 103 -40.75 22.88 -2.14
C ILE A 103 -41.85 21.86 -2.46
N ILE A 104 -41.48 20.64 -2.87
CA ILE A 104 -42.46 19.58 -3.16
C ILE A 104 -43.28 19.24 -1.91
N ILE A 105 -42.65 19.08 -0.75
CA ILE A 105 -43.34 18.77 0.50
C ILE A 105 -44.31 19.91 0.89
N ALA A 106 -43.89 21.18 0.74
CA ALA A 106 -44.73 22.33 1.05
C ALA A 106 -45.96 22.42 0.13
N THR A 107 -45.79 22.15 -1.17
CA THR A 107 -46.92 22.15 -2.13
C THR A 107 -47.90 21.02 -1.84
N ILE A 108 -47.42 19.80 -1.57
CA ILE A 108 -48.28 18.66 -1.20
C ILE A 108 -49.03 18.95 0.10
N PHE A 109 -48.34 19.47 1.13
CA PHE A 109 -48.98 19.81 2.40
C PHE A 109 -50.06 20.88 2.23
N GLY A 110 -49.78 21.94 1.46
CA GLY A 110 -50.75 22.99 1.15
C GLY A 110 -51.99 22.47 0.41
N VAL A 111 -51.80 21.59 -0.58
CA VAL A 111 -52.90 20.96 -1.33
C VAL A 111 -53.74 20.05 -0.41
N ILE A 112 -53.10 19.28 0.46
CA ILE A 112 -53.79 18.44 1.45
C ILE A 112 -54.59 19.31 2.44
N SER A 113 -54.04 20.44 2.89
CA SER A 113 -54.75 21.38 3.75
C SER A 113 -55.94 22.06 3.07
N LEU A 114 -55.97 22.16 1.74
CA LEU A 114 -57.12 22.68 0.97
C LEU A 114 -58.19 21.61 0.67
N LEU A 115 -57.83 20.33 0.72
CA LEU A 115 -58.71 19.18 0.50
C LEU A 115 -59.37 18.66 1.80
N LYS A 116 -58.96 19.19 2.95
CA LYS A 116 -59.45 18.82 4.28
C LYS A 116 -60.48 19.84 4.77
#